data_AF-A0A6M0CBJ8-F1
#
_entry.id   AF-A0A6M0CBJ8-F1
#
_cell.length_a   1.000
_cell.length_b   1.000
_cell.length_c   1.000
_cell.angle_alpha   90.00
_cell.angle_beta   90.00
_cell.angle_gamma   90.00
#
_symmetry.space_group_name_H-M   'P 1'
#
loop_
_entity.id
_entity.type
_entity.pdbx_description
1 polymer ?
#
loop_
_entity_poly.entity_id
_entity_poly.type
_entity_poly.pdbx_seq_one_letter_code
_entity_poly.pdbx_strand_id
1 'polypeptide(L)' 'MLFDPEKATRIDTDTLIPTKDKKEAYRRCREKADEYCRMGEVCELCGVIPSTTGKSHKCVFKFELEE' A
#
# COMPACT_ATOMS: atom_id res chain seq x y z
N MET A 1 -6.89 2.13 18.27
CA MET A 1 -7.13 3.32 17.44
C MET A 1 -8.47 3.10 16.76
N LEU A 2 -9.40 4.02 16.96
CA LEU A 2 -10.78 3.93 16.47
C LEU A 2 -10.83 4.61 15.10
N PHE A 3 -11.41 3.91 14.12
CA PHE A 3 -11.75 4.40 12.79
C PHE A 3 -12.50 5.73 12.88
N ASP A 4 -11.98 6.78 12.22
CA ASP A 4 -12.57 8.11 12.21
C ASP A 4 -13.31 8.31 10.86
N PRO A 5 -14.65 8.20 10.82
CA PRO A 5 -15.41 8.18 9.57
C PRO A 5 -15.39 9.51 8.81
N GLU A 6 -14.93 10.60 9.44
CA GLU A 6 -14.80 11.91 8.81
C GLU A 6 -13.51 12.05 7.97
N LYS A 7 -12.52 11.16 8.14
CA LYS A 7 -11.29 11.20 7.35
C LYS A 7 -11.50 10.58 5.97
N ALA A 8 -11.16 11.34 4.92
CA ALA A 8 -11.24 10.85 3.56
C ALA A 8 -10.21 9.73 3.33
N THR A 9 -10.70 8.53 2.99
CA THR A 9 -9.85 7.40 2.63
C THR A 9 -9.50 7.44 1.15
N ARG A 10 -8.21 7.43 0.81
CA ARG A 10 -7.73 7.23 -0.55
C ARG A 10 -7.01 5.88 -0.67
N ILE A 11 -7.41 5.07 -1.65
CA ILE A 11 -6.70 3.83 -1.98
C ILE A 11 -5.77 4.13 -3.16
N ASP A 12 -4.46 4.05 -2.94
CA ASP A 12 -3.49 4.04 -4.04
C ASP A 12 -3.08 2.60 -4.33
N THR A 13 -3.18 2.21 -5.60
CA THR A 13 -2.81 0.86 -6.02
C THR A 13 -1.72 0.85 -7.09
N ASP A 14 -1.24 1.98 -7.59
CA ASP A 14 -0.52 1.99 -8.88
C ASP A 14 0.96 1.57 -8.80
N THR A 15 1.43 1.12 -7.64
CA THR A 15 2.77 0.54 -7.52
C THR A 15 2.81 -0.93 -7.93
N LEU A 16 3.42 -1.22 -9.08
CA LEU A 16 3.78 -2.58 -9.50
C LEU A 16 5.16 -2.99 -8.95
N ILE A 17 5.22 -4.16 -8.32
CA ILE A 17 6.46 -4.78 -7.85
C ILE A 17 6.78 -5.99 -8.75
N PRO A 18 7.86 -5.93 -9.55
CA PRO A 18 8.20 -6.98 -10.50
C PRO A 18 8.88 -8.15 -9.77
N THR A 19 8.08 -8.96 -9.08
CA THR A 19 8.52 -10.18 -8.44
C THR A 19 7.45 -11.26 -8.50
N LYS A 20 7.91 -12.51 -8.60
CA LYS A 20 7.06 -13.71 -8.49
C LYS A 20 6.87 -14.17 -7.05
N ASP A 21 7.75 -13.74 -6.14
CA ASP A 21 7.67 -14.11 -4.72
C ASP A 21 6.77 -13.13 -3.96
N LYS A 22 5.67 -13.67 -3.39
CA LYS A 22 4.70 -12.91 -2.62
C LYS A 22 5.30 -12.30 -1.35
N LYS A 23 6.21 -12.98 -0.66
CA LYS A 23 6.87 -12.45 0.55
C LYS A 23 7.75 -11.27 0.21
N GLU A 24 8.51 -11.38 -0.88
CA GLU A 24 9.35 -10.29 -1.37
C GLU A 24 8.50 -9.11 -1.86
N ALA A 25 7.39 -9.37 -2.55
CA ALA A 25 6.43 -8.33 -2.92
C ALA A 25 5.92 -7.60 -1.68
N TYR A 26 5.53 -8.33 -0.65
CA TYR A 26 5.00 -7.77 0.58
C TYR A 26 6.04 -6.94 1.34
N ARG A 27 7.29 -7.43 1.43
CA ARG A 27 8.40 -6.69 2.04
C ARG A 27 8.61 -5.34 1.36
N ARG A 28 8.76 -5.33 0.03
CA ARG A 28 8.97 -4.11 -0.76
C ARG A 28 7.76 -3.17 -0.74
N CYS A 29 6.55 -3.73 -0.68
CA CYS A 29 5.31 -2.96 -0.51
C CYS A 29 5.29 -2.26 0.86
N ARG A 30 5.69 -2.97 1.93
CA ARG A 30 5.78 -2.40 3.28
C ARG A 30 6.88 -1.34 3.40
N GLU A 31 8.04 -1.54 2.78
CA GLU A 31 9.12 -0.54 2.75
C GLU A 31 8.65 0.78 2.11
N LYS A 32 7.90 0.70 1.01
CA LYS A 32 7.28 1.87 0.38
C LYS A 32 6.21 2.51 1.26
N ALA A 33 5.36 1.71 1.90
CA ALA A 33 4.35 2.23 2.84
C ALA A 33 5.01 3.02 3.97
N ASP A 34 6.12 2.53 4.53
CA ASP A 34 6.87 3.21 5.59
C ASP A 34 7.49 4.53 5.10
N GLU A 35 7.96 4.56 3.86
CA GLU A 35 8.49 5.77 3.23
C GLU A 35 7.40 6.86 3.10
N TYR A 36 6.20 6.50 2.63
CA TYR A 36 5.06 7.42 2.56
C TYR A 36 4.58 7.87 3.95
N CYS A 37 4.51 6.96 4.93
CA CYS A 37 4.23 7.30 6.33
C CYS A 37 5.17 8.37 6.88
N ARG A 38 6.48 8.26 6.60
CA ARG A 38 7.48 9.23 7.06
C ARG A 38 7.35 10.58 6.36
N MET A 39 6.79 10.62 5.16
CA MET A 39 6.53 11.86 4.42
C MET A 39 5.28 12.61 4.93
N GLY A 40 4.59 12.08 5.94
CA GLY A 40 3.37 12.67 6.50
C GLY A 40 2.08 12.18 5.85
N GLU A 41 2.16 11.21 4.93
CA GLU A 41 0.97 10.55 4.38
C GLU A 41 0.59 9.38 5.30
N VAL A 42 -0.48 9.53 6.08
CA VAL A 42 -0.93 8.48 7.03
C VAL A 42 -1.31 7.22 6.25
N CYS A 43 -0.56 6.13 6.42
CA CYS A 43 -0.85 4.83 5.80
C CYS A 43 -1.33 3.84 6.86
N GLU A 44 -2.50 3.25 6.66
CA GLU A 44 -3.12 2.34 7.64
C GLU A 44 -2.94 0.86 7.25
N LEU A 45 -2.93 0.55 5.95
CA LEU A 45 -2.93 -0.84 5.46
C LEU A 45 -2.06 -1.00 4.19
N CYS A 46 -1.22 -2.04 4.17
CA CYS A 46 -0.47 -2.49 2.99
C CYS A 46 -0.90 -3.89 2.56
N GLY A 47 -1.16 -4.06 1.27
CA GLY A 47 -1.57 -5.33 0.66
C GLY A 47 -0.89 -5.58 -0.67
N VAL A 48 -0.76 -6.85 -1.07
CA VAL A 48 -0.27 -7.23 -2.40
C VAL A 48 -1.29 -8.12 -3.11
N ILE A 49 -1.61 -7.80 -4.35
CA ILE A 49 -2.48 -8.59 -5.21
C ILE A 49 -1.70 -9.08 -6.44
N PRO A 50 -1.96 -10.29 -6.95
CA PRO A 50 -1.32 -10.77 -8.17
C PRO A 50 -1.72 -9.89 -9.36
N SER A 51 -0.75 -9.52 -10.20
CA SER A 51 -1.03 -8.87 -11.49
C SER A 51 -1.60 -9.87 -12.48
N THR A 52 -2.38 -9.39 -13.46
CA THR A 52 -2.91 -10.18 -14.59
C THR A 52 -1.83 -10.93 -15.37
N THR A 53 -0.58 -10.46 -15.29
CA THR A 53 0.57 -11.08 -15.97
C THR A 53 1.23 -12.20 -15.17
N GLY A 54 0.88 -12.40 -13.89
CA GLY A 54 1.44 -13.44 -13.01
C GLY A 54 2.94 -13.30 -12.67
N LYS A 55 3.63 -12.34 -13.26
CA LYS A 55 5.08 -12.08 -13.05
C LYS A 55 5.34 -10.95 -12.05
N SER A 56 4.30 -10.24 -11.64
CA SER A 56 4.37 -9.07 -10.78
C SER A 56 3.21 -9.07 -9.79
N HIS A 57 3.39 -8.32 -8.70
CA HIS A 57 2.36 -8.07 -7.71
C HIS A 57 2.07 -6.57 -7.67
N LYS A 58 0.79 -6.20 -7.61
CA LYS A 58 0.34 -4.82 -7.43
C LYS A 58 0.24 -4.56 -5.93
N CYS A 59 0.90 -3.50 -5.47
CA CYS A 59 0.90 -3.08 -4.07
C CYS A 59 -0.24 -2.09 -3.87
N VAL A 60 -1.01 -2.28 -2.80
CA VAL A 60 -2.20 -1.51 -2.46
C VAL A 60 -1.98 -0.86 -1.11
N PHE A 61 -2.18 0.45 -1.07
CA PHE A 61 -2.07 1.29 0.12
C PHE A 61 -3.42 1.93 0.42
N LYS A 62 -3.80 1.97 1.69
CA LYS A 62 -4.92 2.78 2.18
C LYS A 62 -4.34 3.96 2.95
N PHE A 63 -4.62 5.16 2.46
CA PHE A 63 -4.28 6.41 3.12
C PHE A 63 -5.52 7.02 3.76
N GLU A 64 -5.39 7.49 4.99
CA GLU A 64 -6.38 8.33 5.64
C GLU A 64 -5.86 9.76 5.59
N LEU A 65 -6.50 10.63 4.84
CA LEU A 65 -6.08 12.02 4.78
C LEU A 65 -6.55 12.73 6.05
N GLU A 66 -5.63 13.41 6.74
CA GLU A 66 -6.03 14.45 7.70
C GLU A 66 -6.47 15.67 6.87
N GLU A 67 -7.75 16.02 6.94
CA GLU A 67 -8.17 17.38 6.59
C GLU A 67 -7.76 18.37 7.69
#